data_AF-A0A7T8JWG6-F1
#
_entry.id   AF-A0A7T8JWG6-F1
#
_cell.length_a   1.000
_cell.length_b   1.000
_cell.length_c   1.000
_cell.angle_alpha   90.00
_cell.angle_beta   90.00
_cell.angle_gamma   90.00
#
_symmetry.space_group_name_H-M   'P 1'
#
loop_
_entity.id
_entity.type
_entity.pdbx_description
1 polymer ?
#
loop_
_entity_poly.entity_id
_entity_poly.type
_entity_poly.pdbx_seq_one_letter_code
_entity_poly.pdbx_strand_id
1 'polypeptide(L)'
;DTMLHGLVLGESLLNDAVAIVLVGAIEKYSSVSQNNGELFELDALFTTLFDFVRIFSGSILLGALCGILTALVTKYTRLREAPLLETSLFALMSYVSYLMAEVSGLSGIVSVLFCGIFQAHYTFHNLSDESKCRSKQLFETLNFLTENFIFCYIGVSLFTFTRHRFDLLFILTAFIAIALGRALNIYPLSALLNINARKPILFK
;
A
#
# COMPACT_ATOMS: atom_id res chain seq x y z
N ASP A 1 5.58 -21.19 10.09
CA ASP A 1 5.87 -20.21 11.17
C ASP A 1 5.02 -18.97 11.06
N THR A 2 4.21 -18.69 12.08
CA THR A 2 3.35 -17.50 12.17
C THR A 2 4.14 -16.19 12.06
N MET A 3 5.40 -16.18 12.53
CA MET A 3 6.29 -15.03 12.47
C MET A 3 6.73 -14.72 11.03
N LEU A 4 7.05 -15.73 10.23
CA LEU A 4 7.41 -15.56 8.82
C LEU A 4 6.20 -15.07 8.01
N HIS A 5 5.03 -15.64 8.25
CA HIS A 5 3.80 -15.21 7.58
C HIS A 5 3.46 -13.74 7.87
N GLY A 6 3.58 -13.30 9.13
CA GLY A 6 3.36 -11.89 9.49
C GLY A 6 4.38 -10.95 8.88
N LEU A 7 5.66 -11.35 8.82
CA LEU A 7 6.74 -10.55 8.24
C LEU A 7 6.54 -10.34 6.73
N VAL A 8 6.35 -11.42 5.97
CA VAL A 8 6.20 -11.37 4.51
C VAL A 8 4.93 -10.63 4.12
N LEU A 9 3.84 -10.80 4.87
CA LEU A 9 2.60 -10.05 4.64
C LEU A 9 2.80 -8.55 4.86
N GLY A 10 3.45 -8.17 5.97
CA GLY A 10 3.73 -6.77 6.27
C GLY A 10 4.65 -6.12 5.24
N GLU A 11 5.70 -6.83 4.83
CA GLU A 11 6.61 -6.40 3.76
C GLU A 11 5.86 -6.20 2.43
N SER A 12 5.03 -7.16 2.03
CA SER A 12 4.28 -7.10 0.76
C SER A 12 3.33 -5.90 0.72
N LEU A 13 2.57 -5.68 1.81
CA LEU A 13 1.65 -4.54 1.92
C LEU A 13 2.37 -3.19 1.88
N LEU A 14 3.51 -3.08 2.59
CA LEU A 14 4.29 -1.84 2.59
C LEU A 14 4.98 -1.61 1.25
N ASN A 15 5.47 -2.67 0.60
CA ASN A 15 6.09 -2.57 -0.72
C ASN A 15 5.12 -2.01 -1.75
N ASP A 16 3.89 -2.51 -1.80
CA ASP A 16 2.89 -2.03 -2.77
C ASP A 16 2.55 -0.55 -2.54
N ALA A 17 2.43 -0.15 -1.28
CA ALA A 17 2.20 1.24 -0.87
C ALA A 17 3.38 2.16 -1.22
N VAL A 18 4.63 1.70 -1.05
CA VAL A 18 5.82 2.48 -1.43
C VAL A 18 5.96 2.57 -2.95
N ALA A 19 5.72 1.46 -3.66
CA ALA A 19 5.85 1.39 -5.11
C ALA A 19 4.90 2.36 -5.82
N ILE A 20 3.63 2.45 -5.41
CA ILE A 20 2.66 3.36 -6.04
C ILE A 20 3.07 4.84 -5.85
N VAL A 21 3.56 5.23 -4.67
CA VAL A 21 4.01 6.61 -4.44
C VAL A 21 5.29 6.91 -5.21
N LEU A 22 6.19 5.94 -5.33
CA LEU A 22 7.43 6.07 -6.09
C LEU A 22 7.13 6.24 -7.59
N VAL A 23 6.22 5.45 -8.15
CA VAL A 23 5.79 5.59 -9.55
C VAL A 23 5.20 6.98 -9.80
N GLY A 24 4.32 7.46 -8.92
CA GLY A 24 3.77 8.82 -9.04
C GLY A 24 4.84 9.93 -8.96
N ALA A 25 5.86 9.76 -8.12
CA ALA A 25 6.99 10.70 -8.06
C ALA A 25 7.82 10.69 -9.35
N ILE A 26 8.04 9.51 -9.96
CA ILE A 26 8.75 9.36 -11.23
C ILE A 26 7.95 9.96 -12.40
N GLU A 27 6.63 9.77 -12.44
CA GLU A 27 5.75 10.39 -13.44
C GLU A 27 5.80 11.91 -13.35
N LYS A 28 5.75 12.46 -12.12
CA LYS A 28 5.91 13.89 -11.89
C LYS A 28 7.27 14.38 -12.37
N TYR A 29 8.36 13.66 -12.08
CA TYR A 29 9.70 13.98 -12.60
C TYR A 29 9.74 14.01 -14.14
N SER A 30 9.17 12.98 -14.78
CA SER A 30 9.17 12.87 -16.24
C SER A 30 8.43 14.05 -16.89
N SER A 31 7.30 14.47 -16.33
CA SER A 31 6.56 15.64 -16.84
C SER A 31 7.34 16.96 -16.71
N VAL A 32 8.12 17.13 -15.64
CA VAL A 32 8.98 18.32 -15.43
C VAL A 32 10.18 18.30 -16.37
N SER A 33 10.83 17.14 -16.53
CA SER A 33 12.01 16.99 -17.39
C SER A 33 11.70 17.23 -18.86
N GLN A 34 10.52 16.80 -19.36
CA GLN A 34 10.10 17.07 -20.74
C GLN A 34 9.91 18.57 -21.03
N ASN A 35 9.51 19.37 -20.04
CA ASN A 35 9.28 20.81 -20.22
C ASN A 35 10.57 21.64 -20.17
N ASN A 36 11.60 21.19 -19.43
CA ASN A 36 12.81 21.98 -19.20
C ASN A 36 13.99 21.65 -20.13
N GLY A 37 13.93 20.59 -20.94
CA GLY A 37 14.88 20.34 -22.04
C GLY A 37 16.35 20.09 -21.67
N GLU A 38 16.74 20.17 -20.40
CA GLU A 38 18.12 19.98 -19.96
C GLU A 38 18.42 18.58 -19.40
N LEU A 39 19.66 18.12 -19.63
CA LEU A 39 20.19 16.85 -19.17
C LEU A 39 20.25 16.78 -17.64
N PHE A 40 19.45 15.87 -17.06
CA PHE A 40 19.67 15.23 -15.76
C PHE A 40 20.22 16.14 -14.65
N GLU A 41 19.41 17.09 -14.21
CA GLU A 41 19.76 17.94 -13.08
C GLU A 41 19.68 17.15 -11.77
N LEU A 42 20.80 17.06 -11.04
CA LEU A 42 20.82 16.49 -9.68
C LEU A 42 19.80 17.19 -8.76
N ASP A 43 19.53 18.47 -9.00
CA ASP A 43 18.56 19.25 -8.25
C ASP A 43 17.12 18.74 -8.44
N ALA A 44 16.77 18.31 -9.66
CA ALA A 44 15.47 17.73 -9.94
C ALA A 44 15.31 16.34 -9.29
N LEU A 45 16.39 15.55 -9.18
CA LEU A 45 16.37 14.31 -8.40
C LEU A 45 16.16 14.58 -6.90
N PHE A 46 16.89 15.53 -6.31
CA PHE A 46 16.69 15.88 -4.90
C PHE A 46 15.27 16.40 -4.63
N THR A 47 14.73 17.20 -5.55
CA THR A 47 13.35 17.72 -5.45
C THR A 47 12.33 16.58 -5.47
N THR A 48 12.48 15.60 -6.37
CA THR A 48 11.55 14.47 -6.45
C THR A 48 11.64 13.53 -5.25
N LEU A 49 12.84 13.30 -4.72
CA LEU A 49 13.05 12.56 -3.49
C LEU A 49 12.40 13.26 -2.30
N PHE A 50 12.56 14.58 -2.20
CA PHE A 50 11.93 15.37 -1.15
C PHE A 50 10.40 15.32 -1.26
N ASP A 51 9.85 15.47 -2.47
CA ASP A 51 8.42 15.35 -2.73
C ASP A 51 7.89 13.96 -2.37
N PHE A 52 8.62 12.89 -2.71
CA PHE A 52 8.28 11.53 -2.31
C PHE A 52 8.19 11.41 -0.78
N VAL A 53 9.22 11.85 -0.05
CA VAL A 53 9.26 11.79 1.42
C VAL A 53 8.12 12.62 2.02
N ARG A 54 7.86 13.81 1.48
CA ARG A 54 6.77 14.68 1.91
C ARG A 54 5.39 14.03 1.71
N ILE A 55 5.12 13.51 0.52
CA ILE A 55 3.84 12.87 0.19
C ILE A 55 3.66 11.62 1.05
N PHE A 56 4.69 10.77 1.14
CA PHE A 56 4.64 9.54 1.91
C PHE A 56 4.41 9.80 3.40
N SER A 57 5.22 10.66 4.02
CA SER A 57 5.07 11.00 5.45
C SER A 57 3.74 11.72 5.76
N GLY A 58 3.31 12.64 4.90
CA GLY A 58 2.01 13.31 5.03
C GLY A 58 0.84 12.33 4.97
N SER A 59 0.91 11.34 4.07
CA SER A 59 -0.12 10.30 3.93
C SER A 59 -0.21 9.41 5.17
N ILE A 60 0.94 9.04 5.75
CA ILE A 60 1.03 8.27 7.01
C ILE A 60 0.36 9.05 8.15
N LEU A 61 0.73 10.31 8.32
CA LEU A 61 0.19 11.16 9.39
C LEU A 61 -1.33 11.31 9.26
N LEU A 62 -1.82 11.60 8.05
CA LEU A 62 -3.25 11.75 7.79
C LEU A 62 -4.00 10.43 8.05
N GLY A 63 -3.47 9.31 7.57
CA GLY A 63 -4.05 7.99 7.82
C GLY A 63 -4.11 7.64 9.31
N ALA A 64 -3.03 7.89 10.05
CA ALA A 64 -2.98 7.67 11.50
C ALA A 64 -4.00 8.53 12.24
N LEU A 65 -4.11 9.82 11.90
CA LEU A 65 -5.08 10.73 12.48
C LEU A 65 -6.52 10.27 12.23
N CYS A 66 -6.87 9.91 10.98
CA CYS A 66 -8.19 9.37 10.64
C CYS A 66 -8.49 8.06 11.39
N GLY A 67 -7.51 7.17 11.53
CA GLY A 67 -7.67 5.92 12.29
C GLY A 67 -7.94 6.18 13.79
N ILE A 68 -7.18 7.10 14.41
CA ILE A 68 -7.38 7.50 15.80
C ILE A 68 -8.75 8.17 15.97
N LEU A 69 -9.15 9.06 15.06
CA LEU A 69 -10.47 9.69 15.08
C LEU A 69 -11.59 8.64 15.01
N THR A 70 -11.44 7.61 14.17
CA THR A 70 -12.39 6.50 14.09
C THR A 70 -12.48 5.77 15.43
N ALA A 71 -11.34 5.49 16.08
CA ALA A 71 -11.31 4.85 17.40
C ALA A 71 -11.99 5.70 18.48
N LEU A 72 -11.85 7.03 18.43
CA LEU A 72 -12.52 7.95 19.35
C LEU A 72 -14.03 7.98 19.13
N VAL A 73 -14.48 8.12 17.88
CA VAL A 73 -15.91 8.11 17.52
C VAL A 73 -16.57 6.82 18.00
N THR A 74 -15.99 5.66 17.67
CA THR A 74 -16.52 4.36 18.11
C THR A 74 -16.55 4.20 19.64
N LYS A 75 -15.58 4.77 20.35
CA LYS A 75 -15.54 4.74 21.82
C LYS A 75 -16.60 5.63 22.50
N TYR A 76 -16.82 6.84 21.99
CA TYR A 76 -17.70 7.81 22.65
C TYR A 76 -19.17 7.71 22.24
N THR A 77 -19.48 7.24 21.03
CA THR A 77 -20.85 7.29 20.48
C THR A 77 -21.75 6.13 20.95
N ARG A 78 -21.30 5.23 21.85
CA ARG A 78 -22.07 4.04 22.30
C ARG A 78 -22.80 3.31 21.16
N LEU A 79 -22.13 3.13 20.02
CA LEU A 79 -22.70 2.52 18.81
C LEU A 79 -22.99 1.01 18.95
N ARG A 80 -22.67 0.43 20.11
CA ARG A 80 -22.76 -1.01 20.41
C ARG A 80 -24.17 -1.57 20.30
N GLU A 81 -25.19 -0.72 20.36
CA GLU A 81 -26.60 -1.09 20.21
C GLU A 81 -27.01 -1.31 18.74
N ALA A 82 -26.19 -0.87 17.78
CA ALA A 82 -26.43 -0.99 16.35
C ALA A 82 -25.20 -1.53 15.59
N PRO A 83 -24.98 -2.87 15.58
CA PRO A 83 -23.79 -3.49 14.96
C PRO A 83 -23.63 -3.17 13.48
N LEU A 84 -24.73 -3.05 12.74
CA LEU A 84 -24.69 -2.65 11.32
C LEU A 84 -24.07 -1.25 11.15
N LEU A 85 -24.46 -0.31 12.01
CA LEU A 85 -23.96 1.06 11.95
C LEU A 85 -22.46 1.11 12.29
N GLU A 86 -22.01 0.37 13.30
CA GLU A 86 -20.58 0.25 13.63
C GLU A 86 -19.75 -0.22 12.43
N THR A 87 -20.17 -1.31 11.78
CA THR A 87 -19.46 -1.88 10.63
C THR A 87 -19.43 -0.93 9.43
N SER A 88 -20.55 -0.25 9.14
CA SER A 88 -20.61 0.73 8.05
C SER A 88 -19.74 1.95 8.32
N LEU A 89 -19.71 2.44 9.57
CA LEU A 89 -18.93 3.60 9.96
C LEU A 89 -17.43 3.27 9.96
N PHE A 90 -17.07 2.06 10.37
CA PHE A 90 -15.71 1.55 10.27
C PHE A 90 -15.20 1.63 8.82
N ALA A 91 -15.93 1.04 7.87
CA ALA A 91 -15.56 1.03 6.46
C ALA A 91 -15.59 2.43 5.82
N LEU A 92 -16.62 3.22 6.15
CA LEU A 92 -16.76 4.59 5.63
C LEU A 92 -15.60 5.48 6.07
N MET A 93 -15.18 5.40 7.33
CA MET A 93 -14.07 6.20 7.84
C MET A 93 -12.72 5.83 7.20
N SER A 94 -12.52 4.55 6.86
CA SER A 94 -11.35 4.15 6.06
C SER A 94 -11.37 4.83 4.68
N TYR A 95 -12.53 4.86 4.02
CA TYR A 95 -12.70 5.53 2.72
C TYR A 95 -12.59 7.06 2.80
N VAL A 96 -13.07 7.69 3.87
CA VAL A 96 -12.89 9.13 4.10
C VAL A 96 -11.41 9.49 4.22
N SER A 97 -10.59 8.63 4.87
CA SER A 97 -9.14 8.84 4.92
C SER A 97 -8.50 8.89 3.53
N TYR A 98 -8.93 7.98 2.64
CA TYR A 98 -8.49 7.98 1.24
C TYR A 98 -8.84 9.31 0.55
N LEU A 99 -10.11 9.74 0.62
CA LEU A 99 -10.58 10.96 -0.03
C LEU A 99 -9.88 12.22 0.51
N MET A 100 -9.66 12.29 1.83
CA MET A 100 -8.98 13.43 2.45
C MET A 100 -7.52 13.55 1.98
N ALA A 101 -6.84 12.42 1.80
CA ALA A 101 -5.49 12.42 1.24
C ALA A 101 -5.47 12.86 -0.23
N GLU A 102 -6.39 12.37 -1.07
CA GLU A 102 -6.49 12.77 -2.48
C GLU A 102 -6.74 14.29 -2.63
N VAL A 103 -7.68 14.85 -1.86
CA VAL A 103 -7.95 16.31 -1.88
C VAL A 103 -6.76 17.12 -1.38
N SER A 104 -5.94 16.56 -0.49
CA SER A 104 -4.73 17.21 0.04
C SER A 104 -3.51 17.06 -0.86
N GLY A 105 -3.63 16.38 -2.02
CA GLY A 105 -2.49 16.08 -2.90
C GLY A 105 -1.50 15.08 -2.30
N LEU A 106 -1.97 14.23 -1.39
CA LEU A 106 -1.23 13.12 -0.77
C LEU A 106 -1.66 11.78 -1.40
N SER A 107 -1.01 10.68 -1.02
CA SER A 107 -1.40 9.35 -1.51
C SER A 107 -2.60 8.81 -0.72
N GLY A 108 -3.76 8.73 -1.38
CA GLY A 108 -4.96 8.11 -0.82
C GLY A 108 -4.73 6.67 -0.36
N ILE A 109 -3.99 5.91 -1.17
CA ILE A 109 -3.70 4.48 -0.95
C ILE A 109 -2.85 4.28 0.31
N VAL A 110 -1.79 5.08 0.49
CA VAL A 110 -0.98 5.02 1.71
C VAL A 110 -1.80 5.47 2.93
N SER A 111 -2.60 6.53 2.78
CA SER A 111 -3.43 7.02 3.89
C SER A 111 -4.44 5.98 4.38
N VAL A 112 -5.17 5.31 3.48
CA VAL A 112 -6.14 4.28 3.86
C VAL A 112 -5.46 3.05 4.46
N LEU A 113 -4.26 2.66 3.98
CA LEU A 113 -3.48 1.57 4.57
C LEU A 113 -3.15 1.87 6.03
N PHE A 114 -2.56 3.03 6.32
CA PHE A 114 -2.21 3.40 7.69
C PHE A 114 -3.46 3.64 8.55
N CYS A 115 -4.53 4.21 8.01
CA CYS A 115 -5.81 4.28 8.69
C CYS A 115 -6.31 2.88 9.10
N GLY A 116 -6.26 1.90 8.18
CA GLY A 116 -6.60 0.51 8.43
C GLY A 116 -5.74 -0.14 9.51
N ILE A 117 -4.43 0.11 9.53
CA ILE A 117 -3.51 -0.38 10.58
C ILE A 117 -3.91 0.17 11.96
N PHE A 118 -4.15 1.48 12.07
CA PHE A 118 -4.57 2.11 13.31
C PHE A 118 -5.97 1.66 13.73
N GLN A 119 -6.89 1.49 12.78
CA GLN A 119 -8.23 0.97 13.03
C GLN A 119 -8.19 -0.49 13.51
N ALA A 120 -7.36 -1.34 12.93
CA ALA A 120 -7.16 -2.72 13.37
C ALA A 120 -6.60 -2.79 14.79
N HIS A 121 -5.69 -1.87 15.16
CA HIS A 121 -5.10 -1.84 16.49
C HIS A 121 -6.03 -1.24 17.55
N TYR A 122 -6.66 -0.09 17.27
CA TYR A 122 -7.43 0.67 18.27
C TYR A 122 -8.95 0.49 18.13
N THR A 123 -9.48 0.68 16.92
CA THR A 123 -10.93 0.64 16.67
C THR A 123 -11.49 -0.77 16.80
N PHE A 124 -10.77 -1.79 16.31
CA PHE A 124 -11.26 -3.17 16.30
C PHE A 124 -11.52 -3.72 17.71
N HIS A 125 -10.73 -3.29 18.70
CA HIS A 125 -10.94 -3.65 20.10
C HIS A 125 -12.16 -2.96 20.74
N ASN A 126 -12.59 -1.82 20.20
CA ASN A 126 -13.77 -1.09 20.69
C ASN A 126 -15.09 -1.62 20.11
N LEU A 127 -15.05 -2.40 19.02
CA LEU A 127 -16.23 -2.94 18.35
C LEU A 127 -16.90 -4.08 19.13
N SER A 128 -18.20 -4.25 18.93
CA SER A 128 -18.91 -5.46 19.38
C SER A 128 -18.42 -6.71 18.64
N ASP A 129 -18.59 -7.90 19.23
CA ASP A 129 -18.12 -9.15 18.61
C ASP A 129 -18.86 -9.49 17.32
N GLU A 130 -20.14 -9.10 17.23
CA GLU A 130 -20.91 -9.19 16.00
C GLU A 130 -20.34 -8.29 14.90
N SER A 131 -20.01 -7.03 15.22
CA SER A 131 -19.38 -6.09 14.29
C SER A 131 -18.00 -6.58 13.83
N LYS A 132 -17.19 -7.17 14.72
CA LYS A 132 -15.89 -7.74 14.35
C LYS A 132 -16.03 -8.84 13.30
N CYS A 133 -16.97 -9.75 13.49
CA CYS A 133 -17.24 -10.85 12.55
C CYS A 133 -17.72 -10.31 11.20
N ARG A 134 -18.70 -9.39 11.22
CA ARG A 134 -19.24 -8.75 10.01
C ARG A 134 -18.19 -7.97 9.23
N SER A 135 -17.37 -7.15 9.91
CA SER A 135 -16.29 -6.41 9.27
C SER A 135 -15.30 -7.36 8.60
N LYS A 136 -14.89 -8.44 9.29
CA LYS A 136 -13.97 -9.43 8.72
C LYS A 136 -14.54 -10.08 7.45
N GLN A 137 -15.79 -10.55 7.50
CA GLN A 137 -16.46 -11.13 6.33
C GLN A 137 -16.60 -10.14 5.17
N LEU A 138 -16.90 -8.88 5.48
CA LEU A 138 -17.01 -7.81 4.48
C LEU A 138 -15.68 -7.58 3.77
N PHE A 139 -14.58 -7.39 4.51
CA PHE A 139 -13.26 -7.16 3.90
C PHE A 139 -12.72 -8.40 3.19
N GLU A 140 -12.98 -9.61 3.69
CA GLU A 140 -12.63 -10.85 2.99
C GLU A 140 -13.36 -10.97 1.65
N THR A 141 -14.66 -10.67 1.62
CA THR A 141 -15.47 -10.70 0.40
C THR A 141 -15.01 -9.63 -0.60
N LEU A 142 -14.75 -8.41 -0.13
CA LEU A 142 -14.24 -7.32 -0.97
C LEU A 142 -12.86 -7.63 -1.54
N ASN A 143 -11.97 -8.21 -0.74
CA ASN A 143 -10.64 -8.63 -1.20
C ASN A 143 -10.77 -9.68 -2.31
N PHE A 144 -11.57 -10.72 -2.09
CA PHE A 144 -11.81 -11.77 -3.09
C PHE A 144 -12.41 -11.22 -4.39
N LEU A 145 -13.40 -10.31 -4.30
CA LEU A 145 -13.98 -9.69 -5.49
C LEU A 145 -12.95 -8.81 -6.23
N THR A 146 -12.21 -7.98 -5.52
CA THR A 146 -11.23 -7.05 -6.10
C THR A 146 -10.10 -7.81 -6.80
N GLU A 147 -9.60 -8.88 -6.19
CA GLU A 147 -8.57 -9.74 -6.78
C GLU A 147 -9.06 -10.39 -8.09
N ASN A 148 -10.27 -10.95 -8.09
CA ASN A 148 -10.88 -11.51 -9.31
C ASN A 148 -11.10 -10.46 -10.40
N PHE A 149 -11.51 -9.24 -10.03
CA PHE A 149 -11.69 -8.16 -10.99
C PHE A 149 -10.37 -7.71 -11.62
N ILE A 150 -9.31 -7.52 -10.83
CA ILE A 150 -7.99 -7.14 -11.34
C ILE A 150 -7.44 -8.24 -12.27
N PHE A 151 -7.57 -9.51 -11.87
CA PHE A 151 -7.12 -10.63 -12.68
C PHE A 151 -7.84 -10.69 -14.04
N CYS A 152 -9.16 -10.61 -14.04
CA CYS A 152 -9.96 -10.56 -15.27
C CYS A 152 -9.62 -9.34 -16.14
N TYR A 153 -9.43 -8.16 -15.53
CA TYR A 153 -9.10 -6.92 -16.24
C TYR A 153 -7.75 -7.04 -16.97
N ILE A 154 -6.71 -7.52 -16.30
CA ILE A 154 -5.40 -7.76 -16.92
C ILE A 154 -5.56 -8.78 -18.06
N GLY A 155 -6.32 -9.86 -17.86
CA GLY A 155 -6.60 -10.86 -18.89
C GLY A 155 -7.27 -10.29 -20.15
N VAL A 156 -8.30 -9.45 -19.98
CA VAL A 156 -8.98 -8.78 -21.11
C VAL A 156 -8.09 -7.74 -21.77
N SER A 157 -7.24 -7.04 -21.01
CA SER A 157 -6.30 -6.05 -21.56
C SER A 157 -5.36 -6.68 -22.61
N LEU A 158 -4.91 -7.92 -22.40
CA LEU A 158 -4.07 -8.67 -23.33
C LEU A 158 -4.73 -8.99 -24.69
N PHE A 159 -6.06 -9.02 -24.75
CA PHE A 159 -6.79 -9.26 -26.00
C PHE A 159 -7.25 -7.97 -26.68
N THR A 160 -7.43 -6.89 -25.91
CA THR A 160 -7.99 -5.62 -26.41
C THR A 160 -6.94 -4.75 -27.10
N PHE A 161 -5.67 -4.80 -26.68
CA PHE A 161 -4.61 -4.02 -27.33
C PHE A 161 -4.17 -4.68 -28.65
N THR A 162 -4.68 -4.14 -29.76
CA THR A 162 -4.40 -4.62 -31.13
C THR A 162 -2.96 -4.43 -31.64
N ARG A 163 -2.08 -3.78 -30.86
CA ARG A 163 -0.65 -3.61 -31.17
C ARG A 163 0.26 -4.18 -30.07
N HIS A 164 0.08 -5.43 -29.68
CA HIS A 164 1.11 -6.13 -28.92
C HIS A 164 2.31 -6.42 -29.83
N ARG A 165 3.36 -5.59 -29.75
CA ARG A 165 4.67 -5.97 -30.28
C ARG A 165 5.26 -7.00 -29.33
N PHE A 166 5.16 -8.27 -29.73
CA PHE A 166 5.75 -9.38 -29.01
C PHE A 166 7.28 -9.38 -29.21
N ASP A 167 7.96 -8.57 -28.41
CA ASP A 167 9.41 -8.55 -28.35
C ASP A 167 9.89 -9.58 -27.31
N LEU A 168 10.16 -10.80 -27.78
CA LEU A 168 10.65 -11.91 -26.94
C LEU A 168 11.89 -11.52 -26.14
N LEU A 169 12.76 -10.70 -26.74
CA LEU A 169 13.97 -10.22 -26.09
C LEU A 169 13.64 -9.33 -24.89
N PHE A 170 12.64 -8.45 -25.01
CA PHE A 170 12.17 -7.62 -23.90
C PHE A 170 11.64 -8.50 -22.76
N ILE A 171 10.79 -9.47 -23.07
CA ILE A 171 10.22 -10.40 -22.08
C ILE A 171 11.33 -11.14 -21.31
N LEU A 172 12.30 -11.71 -22.04
CA LEU A 172 13.39 -12.47 -21.43
C LEU A 172 14.30 -11.57 -20.58
N THR A 173 14.62 -10.36 -21.05
CA THR A 173 15.38 -9.39 -20.26
C THR A 173 14.63 -8.96 -19.00
N ALA A 174 13.31 -8.76 -19.06
CA ALA A 174 12.49 -8.42 -17.90
C ALA A 174 12.49 -9.55 -16.85
N PHE A 175 12.33 -10.80 -17.27
CA PHE A 175 12.41 -11.96 -16.37
C PHE A 175 13.76 -12.04 -15.64
N ILE A 176 14.86 -11.89 -16.38
CA ILE A 176 16.20 -11.90 -15.80
C ILE A 176 16.39 -10.72 -14.84
N ALA A 177 15.95 -9.52 -15.23
CA ALA A 177 16.06 -8.32 -14.40
C ALA A 177 15.27 -8.44 -13.10
N ILE A 178 14.06 -9.00 -13.13
CA ILE A 178 13.24 -9.25 -11.92
C ILE A 178 13.92 -10.27 -11.00
N ALA A 179 14.44 -11.36 -11.55
CA ALA A 179 15.12 -12.40 -10.77
C ALA A 179 16.39 -11.86 -10.10
N LEU A 180 17.22 -11.13 -10.85
CA LEU A 180 18.43 -10.48 -10.32
C LEU A 180 18.07 -9.41 -9.29
N GLY A 181 17.09 -8.56 -9.57
CA GLY A 181 16.64 -7.52 -8.63
C GLY A 181 16.18 -8.10 -7.30
N ARG A 182 15.40 -9.19 -7.33
CA ARG A 182 15.02 -9.90 -6.10
C ARG A 182 16.21 -10.49 -5.36
N ALA A 183 17.11 -11.19 -6.07
CA ALA A 183 18.31 -11.76 -5.45
C ALA A 183 19.18 -10.67 -4.78
N LEU A 184 19.44 -9.58 -5.49
CA LEU A 184 20.26 -8.47 -5.02
C LEU A 184 19.64 -7.70 -3.86
N ASN A 185 18.32 -7.72 -3.68
CA ASN A 185 17.69 -7.08 -2.52
C ASN A 185 17.59 -8.05 -1.32
N ILE A 186 17.21 -9.31 -1.55
CA ILE A 186 16.93 -10.26 -0.46
C ILE A 186 18.22 -10.69 0.26
N TYR A 187 19.27 -11.08 -0.46
CA TYR A 187 20.50 -11.62 0.15
C TYR A 187 21.27 -10.61 1.01
N PRO A 188 21.58 -9.38 0.57
CA PRO A 188 22.31 -8.43 1.39
C PRO A 188 21.46 -7.89 2.54
N LEU A 189 20.15 -7.67 2.36
CA LEU A 189 19.28 -7.20 3.43
C LEU A 189 19.14 -8.26 4.53
N SER A 190 19.00 -9.53 4.14
CA SER A 190 18.99 -10.65 5.08
C SER A 190 20.35 -10.81 5.79
N ALA A 191 21.46 -10.63 5.09
CA ALA A 191 22.80 -10.64 5.69
C ALA A 191 22.96 -9.50 6.71
N LEU A 192 22.52 -8.29 6.39
CA LEU A 192 22.58 -7.11 7.26
C LEU A 192 21.70 -7.28 8.51
N LEU A 193 20.49 -7.84 8.35
CA LEU A 193 19.62 -8.18 9.47
C LEU A 193 20.22 -9.26 10.37
N ASN A 194 20.94 -10.22 9.79
CA ASN A 194 21.58 -11.31 10.53
C ASN A 194 22.80 -10.87 11.36
N ILE A 195 23.40 -9.71 11.06
CA ILE A 195 24.49 -9.13 11.88
C ILE A 195 23.98 -8.76 13.28
N ASN A 196 22.72 -8.31 13.39
CA ASN A 196 22.15 -7.81 14.63
C ASN A 196 21.04 -8.71 15.21
N ALA A 197 20.77 -9.87 14.60
CA ALA A 197 19.67 -10.75 14.99
C ALA A 197 20.06 -11.74 16.10
N ARG A 198 19.20 -11.86 17.14
CA ARG A 198 19.33 -12.91 18.18
C ARG A 198 18.91 -14.30 17.69
N LYS A 199 18.19 -14.40 16.57
CA LYS A 199 17.81 -15.65 15.91
C LYS A 199 18.11 -15.50 14.41
N PRO A 200 19.00 -16.33 13.84
CA PRO A 200 19.38 -16.19 12.45
C PRO A 200 18.23 -16.57 11.52
N ILE A 201 18.03 -15.79 10.47
CA ILE A 201 17.13 -16.13 9.37
C ILE A 201 17.87 -17.20 8.55
N LEU A 202 17.47 -18.47 8.69
CA LEU A 202 18.04 -19.58 7.93
C LEU A 202 17.58 -19.46 6.47
N PHE A 203 18.53 -19.17 5.58
CA PHE A 203 18.33 -19.33 4.14
C PHE A 203 18.09 -20.82 3.87
N LYS A 204 16.90 -21.17 3.41
CA LYS A 204 16.58 -22.51 2.92
C LYS A 204 16.01 -22.41 1.52
#